data_AF-A0A1R4IWK0-F1
#
_entry.id   AF-A0A1R4IWK0-F1
#
_cell.length_a   1.000
_cell.length_b   1.000
_cell.length_c   1.000
_cell.angle_alpha   90.00
_cell.angle_beta   90.00
_cell.angle_gamma   90.00
#
_symmetry.space_group_name_H-M   'P 1'
#
loop_
_entity.id
_entity.type
_entity.pdbx_description
1 polymer ?
#
loop_
_entity_poly.entity_id
_entity_poly.type
_entity_poly.pdbx_seq_one_letter_code
_entity_poly.pdbx_strand_id
1 'polypeptide(L)' 'MITFDRSDRYTLIVCDQCPHWHAFAWDRAAAERRAAAHEESCHPGVRVIRSRSASRDTTRRARAQSAQCDTGGR' A
#
# COMPACT_ATOMS: atom_id res chain seq x y z
N MET A 1 -5.15 6.66 12.44
CA MET A 1 -5.46 5.89 11.22
C MET A 1 -4.78 6.57 10.04
N ILE A 2 -4.29 5.81 9.06
CA ILE A 2 -3.66 6.37 7.86
C ILE A 2 -4.62 6.29 6.68
N THR A 3 -4.81 7.41 5.99
CA THR A 3 -5.66 7.57 4.81
C THR A 3 -4.83 7.88 3.56
N PHE A 4 -5.35 7.45 2.40
CA PHE A 4 -4.74 7.70 1.10
C PHE A 4 -5.71 8.50 0.24
N ASP A 5 -5.41 9.77 0.04
CA ASP A 5 -6.11 10.61 -0.92
C ASP A 5 -5.44 10.49 -2.28
N ARG A 6 -6.18 10.05 -3.30
CA ARG A 6 -5.65 9.67 -4.60
C ARG A 6 -6.09 10.67 -5.65
N SER A 7 -5.11 11.23 -6.34
CA SER A 7 -5.26 11.99 -7.58
C SER A 7 -4.75 11.16 -8.76
N ASP A 8 -5.01 11.60 -9.98
CA ASP A 8 -4.51 10.98 -11.21
C ASP A 8 -2.98 11.03 -11.31
N ARG A 9 -2.35 11.97 -10.59
CA ARG A 9 -0.90 12.21 -10.65
C ARG A 9 -0.16 11.75 -9.41
N TYR A 10 -0.83 11.61 -8.28
CA TYR A 10 -0.16 11.31 -7.02
C TYR A 10 -1.11 10.77 -5.95
N THR A 11 -0.53 10.27 -4.87
CA THR A 11 -1.22 9.88 -3.65
C THR A 11 -0.67 10.69 -2.48
N LEU A 12 -1.57 11.41 -1.79
CA LEU A 12 -1.31 12.05 -0.51
C LEU A 12 -1.63 11.08 0.62
N ILE A 13 -0.76 11.02 1.61
CA ILE A 13 -0.84 10.14 2.77
C ILE A 13 -0.99 11.02 3.99
N VAL A 14 -2.07 10.81 4.74
CA VAL A 14 -2.36 11.56 5.96
C VAL A 14 -2.52 10.59 7.12
N CYS A 15 -1.95 10.92 8.28
CA CYS A 15 -2.10 10.13 9.50
C CYS A 15 -2.87 10.93 10.55
N ASP A 16 -4.06 10.46 10.92
CA ASP A 16 -4.94 11.16 11.87
C ASP A 16 -4.35 11.27 13.28
N GLN A 17 -3.36 10.43 13.62
CA GLN A 17 -2.67 10.43 14.92
C GLN A 17 -1.41 11.29 14.92
N CYS A 18 -0.96 11.77 13.75
CA CYS A 18 0.23 12.58 13.60
C CYS A 18 -0.10 13.82 12.75
N PRO A 19 -0.70 14.87 13.35
CA PRO A 19 -1.23 16.03 12.61
C PRO A 19 -0.16 16.81 11.84
N HIS A 20 1.11 16.70 12.23
CA HIS A 20 2.23 17.33 11.53
C HIS A 20 2.90 16.42 10.50
N TRP A 21 2.45 15.17 10.37
CA TRP A 21 3.02 14.22 9.43
C TRP A 21 2.10 14.04 8.21
N HIS A 22 2.69 14.28 7.04
CA HIS A 22 2.08 14.03 5.75
C HIS A 22 3.18 13.53 4.81
N ALA A 23 2.79 12.68 3.85
CA ALA A 23 3.72 12.16 2.86
C ALA A 23 3.07 12.08 1.49
N PHE A 24 3.91 12.17 0.47
CA PHE A 24 3.51 12.16 -0.92
C PHE A 24 4.21 11.02 -1.68
N ALA A 25 3.51 10.42 -2.63
CA ALA A 25 4.09 9.48 -3.58
C ALA A 25 3.41 9.54 -4.95
N TRP A 26 4.19 9.35 -6.01
CA TRP A 26 3.69 9.30 -7.39
C TRP A 26 2.89 8.04 -7.69
N ASP A 27 3.25 6.93 -7.05
CA ASP A 27 2.59 5.64 -7.23
C ASP A 27 2.09 5.07 -5.90
N ARG A 28 1.09 4.20 -6.01
CA ARG A 28 0.42 3.59 -4.87
C ARG A 28 1.35 2.70 -4.04
N ALA A 29 2.29 1.99 -4.68
CA ALA A 29 3.20 1.10 -3.97
C ALA A 29 4.19 1.90 -3.11
N ALA A 30 4.71 3.01 -3.64
CA ALA A 30 5.51 3.97 -2.90
C ALA A 30 4.70 4.62 -1.77
N ALA A 31 3.42 4.92 -1.99
CA ALA A 31 2.56 5.47 -0.95
C ALA A 31 2.42 4.49 0.23
N GLU A 32 2.14 3.23 -0.08
CA GLU A 32 1.99 2.18 0.93
C GLU A 32 3.29 1.92 1.71
N ARG A 33 4.44 1.91 1.03
CA ARG A 33 5.75 1.79 1.71
C ARG A 33 6.00 2.92 2.70
N ARG A 34 5.70 4.17 2.31
CA ARG A 34 5.86 5.35 3.17
C ARG A 34 4.91 5.29 4.37
N ALA A 35 3.66 4.91 4.15
CA ALA A 35 2.68 4.73 5.21
C ALA A 35 3.08 3.62 6.19
N ALA A 36 3.55 2.47 5.70
CA ALA A 36 4.02 1.37 6.55
C ALA A 36 5.25 1.76 7.37
N ALA A 37 6.21 2.49 6.78
CA ALA A 37 7.38 2.98 7.51
C ALA A 37 7.00 3.95 8.63
N HIS A 38 6.07 4.87 8.38
CA HIS A 38 5.55 5.77 9.41
C HIS A 38 4.80 5.03 10.51
N GLU A 39 3.97 4.05 10.14
CA GLU A 39 3.27 3.19 11.09
C GLU A 39 4.26 2.45 12.01
N GLU A 40 5.32 1.87 11.44
CA GLU A 40 6.36 1.14 12.18
C GLU A 40 7.18 2.06 13.10
N SER A 41 7.48 3.29 12.68
CA SER A 41 8.31 4.21 13.48
C SER A 41 7.52 4.95 14.56
N CYS A 42 6.28 5.37 14.26
CA CYS A 42 5.52 6.29 15.11
C CYS A 42 4.37 5.62 15.87
N HIS A 43 3.92 4.45 15.43
CA HIS A 43 2.75 3.76 15.98
C HIS A 43 3.10 2.31 16.35
N PRO A 44 3.99 2.11 17.35
CA PRO A 44 4.44 0.76 17.72
C PRO A 44 3.26 -0.14 18.08
N GLY A 45 3.21 -1.32 17.46
CA GLY A 45 2.13 -2.30 17.64
C GLY A 45 0.97 -2.18 16.64
N VAL A 46 0.85 -1.06 15.93
CA VAL A 46 -0.09 -0.92 14.80
C VAL A 46 0.62 -1.42 13.54
N ARG A 47 -0.01 -2.35 12.81
CA ARG A 47 0.55 -2.94 11.56
C ARG A 47 -0.50 -3.05 10.45
N VAL A 48 -1.49 -2.16 10.47
CA VAL A 48 -2.67 -2.26 9.60
C VAL A 48 -2.28 -2.05 8.15
N ILE A 49 -1.39 -1.10 7.86
CA ILE A 49 -0.94 -0.83 6.49
C ILE A 49 -0.07 -1.97 5.98
N ARG A 50 0.88 -2.45 6.79
CA ARG A 50 1.76 -3.56 6.42
C ARG A 50 0.95 -4.82 6.07
N SER A 51 -0.04 -5.18 6.89
CA SER A 51 -0.91 -6.33 6.63
C SER A 51 -1.73 -6.16 5.35
N ARG A 52 -2.28 -4.96 5.11
CA ARG A 52 -3.05 -4.65 3.89
C ARG A 52 -2.22 -4.75 2.60
N SER A 53 -0.99 -4.25 2.61
CA SER A 53 -0.08 -4.34 1.47
C SER A 53 0.29 -5.79 1.17
N ALA A 54 0.63 -6.58 2.20
CA ALA A 54 0.97 -8.00 2.05
C ALA A 54 -0.19 -8.81 1.44
N SER A 55 -1.42 -8.61 1.91
CA SER A 55 -2.60 -9.29 1.34
C SER A 55 -2.78 -8.98 -0.14
N ARG A 56 -2.56 -7.73 -0.57
CA ARG A 56 -2.71 -7.36 -1.99
C ARG A 56 -1.61 -7.94 -2.86
N ASP A 57 -0.37 -7.97 -2.39
CA ASP A 57 0.72 -8.59 -3.14
C ASP A 57 0.44 -10.08 -3.36
N THR A 58 -0.08 -10.77 -2.34
CA THR A 58 -0.54 -12.16 -2.47
C THR A 58 -1.65 -12.30 -3.50
N THR A 59 -2.70 -11.47 -3.46
CA THR A 59 -3.78 -11.49 -4.47
C THR A 59 -3.26 -11.20 -5.88
N ARG A 60 -2.34 -10.24 -6.03
CA ARG A 60 -1.74 -9.90 -7.33
C ARG A 60 -0.94 -11.07 -7.90
N ARG A 61 -0.14 -11.74 -7.07
CA ARG A 61 0.63 -12.92 -7.46
C ARG A 61 -0.30 -14.07 -7.86
N ALA A 62 -1.35 -14.34 -7.08
CA ALA A 62 -2.33 -15.36 -7.40
C ALA A 62 -2.98 -15.10 -8.78
N ARG A 63 -3.40 -13.86 -9.06
CA ARG A 63 -3.96 -13.48 -10.38
C ARG A 63 -2.96 -13.62 -11.53
N ALA A 64 -1.71 -13.20 -11.32
CA ALA A 64 -0.67 -13.32 -12.33
C ALA A 64 -0.36 -14.79 -12.66
N GLN A 65 -0.37 -15.68 -11.66
CA GLN A 65 -0.21 -17.12 -11.85
C GLN A 65 -1.38 -17.73 -12.62
N SER A 66 -2.63 -17.35 -12.29
CA SER A 66 -3.82 -17.81 -13.01
C SER A 66 -3.82 -17.37 -14.48
N ALA A 67 -3.38 -16.15 -14.79
CA ALA A 67 -3.29 -15.68 -16.17
C ALA A 67 -2.26 -16.47 -17.01
N GLN A 68 -1.19 -16.98 -16.40
CA GLN A 68 -0.14 -17.71 -17.09
C GLN A 68 -0.55 -19.14 -17.47
N CYS A 69 -1.35 -19.81 -16.64
CA CYS A 69 -1.83 -21.16 -16.97
C CYS A 69 -2.88 -21.20 -18.09
N ASP A 70 -3.61 -20.10 -18.32
CA ASP A 70 -4.63 -20.01 -19.37
C ASP A 70 -4.05 -19.80 -20.78
N THR A 71 -2.76 -19.50 -20.93
CA THR A 71 -2.14 -19.14 -22.23
C THR A 71 -1.39 -20.31 -22.90
N GLY A 72 -1.34 -21.49 -22.27
CA GLY A 72 -0.50 -22.62 -22.72
C GLY A 72 -1.18 -23.71 -23.56
N GLY A 73 -2.37 -23.47 -24.11
CA GLY A 73 -3.16 -24.48 -24.81
C GLY A 73 -3.53 -24.09 -26.25
N ARG A 74 -2.59 -24.22 -27.19
CA ARG A 74 -2.92 -24.48 -28.60
C ARG A 74 -1.75 -25.07 -29.36
#